data_AF-A0A3C0FQQ2-F1
#
_entry.id   AF-A0A3C0FQQ2-F1
#
_cell.length_a   1.000
_cell.length_b   1.000
_cell.length_c   1.000
_cell.angle_alpha   90.00
_cell.angle_beta   90.00
_cell.angle_gamma   90.00
#
_symmetry.space_group_name_H-M   'P 1'
#
loop_
_entity.id
_entity.type
_entity.pdbx_description
1 polymer ?
#
loop_
_entity_poly.entity_id
_entity_poly.type
_entity_poly.pdbx_seq_one_letter_code
_entity_poly.pdbx_strand_id
1 'polypeptide(L)'
;MSKEPFSFSAALSRISRPDENPDDDVLEVGESMELDGSSETALVPKRVRNPDATRQKLLDAAFGEIRRAGFGGASISNILEQSGCTKGALYHHFSGKAKLVNAVIEECLPGYVDDVWLSDLEGADDILPVLMGQVDRL
;
A
#
# COMPACT_ATOMS: atom_id res chain seq x y z
N MET A 1 37.57 -2.46 -1.14
CA MET A 1 36.29 -2.73 -0.45
C MET A 1 35.15 -2.39 -1.39
N SER A 2 34.42 -3.39 -1.88
CA SER A 2 33.16 -3.16 -2.59
C SER A 2 32.13 -2.71 -1.56
N LYS A 3 31.64 -1.47 -1.67
CA LYS A 3 30.45 -1.05 -0.92
C LYS A 3 29.25 -1.72 -1.58
N GLU A 4 28.54 -2.55 -0.82
CA GLU A 4 27.22 -3.05 -1.22
C GLU A 4 26.34 -1.88 -1.70
N PRO A 5 25.57 -2.04 -2.79
CA PRO A 5 24.66 -1.00 -3.27
C PRO A 5 23.62 -0.67 -2.18
N PHE A 6 23.17 0.58 -2.16
CA PHE A 6 22.17 1.04 -1.21
C PHE A 6 20.87 0.23 -1.37
N SER A 7 20.48 -0.50 -0.33
CA SER A 7 19.22 -1.25 -0.28
C SER A 7 18.19 -0.47 0.52
N PHE A 8 17.21 0.11 -0.17
CA PHE A 8 16.07 0.78 0.46
C PHE A 8 15.32 -0.17 1.41
N SER A 9 15.13 -1.43 1.03
CA SER A 9 14.50 -2.45 1.88
C SER A 9 15.26 -2.64 3.21
N ALA A 10 16.59 -2.68 3.17
CA ALA A 10 17.42 -2.81 4.37
C ALA A 10 17.51 -1.52 5.21
N ALA A 11 17.33 -0.35 4.59
CA ALA A 11 17.22 0.91 5.30
C ALA A 11 15.85 1.03 6.01
N LEU A 12 14.78 0.61 5.34
CA LEU A 12 13.40 0.65 5.85
C LEU A 12 13.17 -0.31 7.01
N SER A 13 13.78 -1.50 7.00
CA SER A 13 13.69 -2.45 8.11
C SER A 13 14.24 -1.92 9.43
N ARG A 14 15.12 -0.90 9.40
CA ARG A 14 15.69 -0.26 10.60
C ARG A 14 14.84 0.88 11.16
N ILE A 15 13.95 1.46 10.35
CA ILE A 15 13.09 2.59 10.73
C ILE A 15 11.70 2.09 11.16
N SER A 16 11.29 0.92 10.65
CA SER A 16 10.10 0.23 11.13
C SER A 16 10.34 -0.29 12.54
N ARG A 17 9.76 0.34 13.55
CA ARG A 17 9.65 -0.29 14.88
C ARG A 17 8.93 -1.64 14.71
N PRO A 18 9.46 -2.74 15.27
CA PRO A 18 8.69 -3.95 15.47
C PRO A 18 7.73 -3.67 16.63
N ASP A 19 6.57 -3.11 16.33
CA ASP A 19 5.46 -2.96 17.26
C ASP A 19 4.31 -3.74 16.62
N GLU A 20 4.28 -5.05 16.88
CA GLU A 20 3.30 -5.65 17.78
C GLU A 20 1.87 -5.26 17.41
N ASN A 21 1.40 -5.73 16.24
CA ASN A 21 0.02 -6.21 16.21
C ASN A 21 0.07 -7.74 16.25
N PRO A 22 -0.13 -8.37 17.43
CA PRO A 22 -0.07 -9.82 17.59
C PRO A 22 -1.09 -10.59 16.73
N ASP A 23 -2.04 -9.89 16.10
CA ASP A 23 -3.01 -10.48 15.18
C ASP A 23 -2.48 -10.78 13.76
N ASP A 24 -1.25 -10.36 13.42
CA ASP A 24 -0.72 -10.52 12.05
C ASP A 24 -0.05 -11.89 11.78
N ASP A 25 0.12 -12.76 12.79
CA ASP A 25 0.88 -14.03 12.63
C ASP A 25 0.08 -15.33 12.80
N VAL A 26 -1.21 -15.33 13.18
CA VAL A 26 -1.97 -16.59 13.23
C VAL A 26 -3.43 -16.39 12.85
N LEU A 27 -3.84 -16.94 11.71
CA LEU A 27 -5.19 -17.51 11.59
C LEU A 27 -5.09 -18.93 11.02
N GLU A 28 -5.34 -19.87 11.92
CA GLU A 28 -5.73 -21.25 11.66
C GLU A 28 -6.81 -21.29 10.58
N VAL A 29 -6.59 -22.10 9.55
CA VAL A 29 -7.60 -22.39 8.53
C VAL A 29 -8.65 -23.28 9.20
N GLY A 30 -9.74 -22.68 9.69
CA GLY A 30 -10.79 -23.36 10.44
C GLY A 30 -12.20 -23.00 9.99
N GLU A 31 -12.92 -24.03 9.54
CA GLU A 31 -14.37 -24.17 9.31
C GLU A 31 -15.00 -23.57 8.03
N SER A 32 -15.42 -24.49 7.16
CA SER A 32 -16.37 -24.31 6.07
C SER A 32 -17.71 -23.78 6.57
N MET A 33 -18.21 -22.71 5.96
CA MET A 33 -19.56 -22.23 6.16
C MET A 33 -20.43 -22.70 5.00
N GLU A 34 -21.12 -23.83 5.20
CA GLU A 34 -22.21 -24.27 4.33
C GLU A 34 -23.43 -23.36 4.55
N LEU A 35 -24.01 -22.85 3.46
CA LEU A 35 -25.30 -22.18 3.48
C LEU A 35 -26.24 -22.95 2.53
N ASP A 36 -27.14 -23.73 3.13
CA ASP A 36 -28.36 -24.21 2.50
C ASP A 36 -29.46 -23.13 2.61
N GLY A 37 -30.28 -23.02 1.56
CA GLY A 37 -31.56 -22.32 1.64
C GLY A 37 -31.93 -21.57 0.36
N SER A 38 -32.52 -22.28 -0.61
CA SER A 38 -33.03 -21.74 -1.88
C SER A 38 -34.28 -20.85 -1.70
N SER A 39 -34.34 -19.69 -2.37
CA SER A 39 -35.55 -19.25 -3.12
C SER A 39 -35.34 -18.02 -4.04
N GLU A 40 -35.67 -18.25 -5.32
CA GLU A 40 -36.22 -17.38 -6.38
C GLU A 40 -35.72 -15.94 -6.70
N THR A 41 -35.15 -15.85 -7.92
CA THR A 41 -35.31 -14.81 -8.96
C THR A 41 -34.89 -13.36 -8.69
N ALA A 42 -33.58 -13.12 -8.82
CA ALA A 42 -33.06 -12.04 -9.67
C ALA A 42 -31.65 -12.44 -10.14
N LEU A 43 -31.39 -12.40 -11.45
CA LEU A 43 -30.03 -12.50 -12.00
C LEU A 43 -29.24 -11.27 -11.54
N VAL A 44 -28.69 -11.32 -10.33
CA VAL A 44 -27.66 -10.38 -9.89
C VAL A 44 -26.49 -10.64 -10.83
N PRO A 45 -26.08 -9.67 -11.68
CA PRO A 45 -24.95 -9.88 -12.56
C PRO A 45 -23.77 -10.22 -11.65
N LYS A 46 -23.18 -11.41 -11.83
CA LYS A 46 -21.94 -11.83 -11.17
C LYS A 46 -20.94 -10.72 -11.46
N ARG A 47 -20.77 -9.79 -10.51
CA ARG A 47 -19.87 -8.64 -10.65
C ARG A 47 -18.57 -9.22 -11.17
N VAL A 48 -18.19 -8.83 -12.40
CA VAL A 48 -16.92 -9.21 -12.99
C VAL A 48 -15.89 -8.62 -12.05
N ARG A 49 -15.39 -9.48 -11.16
CA ARG A 49 -14.45 -9.10 -10.12
C ARG A 49 -13.17 -8.88 -10.90
N ASN A 50 -12.86 -7.62 -11.21
CA ASN A 50 -11.60 -7.27 -11.84
C ASN A 50 -10.56 -7.26 -10.71
N PRO A 51 -9.76 -8.33 -10.54
CA PRO A 51 -8.83 -8.44 -9.43
C PRO A 51 -7.80 -7.31 -9.46
N ASP A 52 -7.43 -6.84 -10.66
CA ASP A 52 -6.45 -5.78 -10.84
C ASP A 52 -6.98 -4.43 -10.32
N ALA A 53 -8.28 -4.17 -10.53
CA ALA A 53 -8.92 -2.97 -9.99
C ALA A 53 -9.03 -2.99 -8.45
N THR A 54 -9.13 -4.16 -7.83
CA THR A 54 -9.16 -4.29 -6.37
C THR A 54 -7.78 -4.06 -5.77
N ARG A 55 -6.75 -4.66 -6.39
CA ARG A 55 -5.35 -4.45 -6.02
C ARG A 55 -4.96 -2.97 -6.13
N GLN A 56 -5.35 -2.30 -7.21
CA GLN A 56 -5.04 -0.88 -7.40
C GLN A 56 -5.67 0.01 -6.32
N LYS A 57 -6.94 -0.22 -5.96
CA LYS A 57 -7.59 0.53 -4.86
C LYS A 57 -6.87 0.40 -3.53
N LEU A 58 -6.35 -0.80 -3.23
CA LEU A 58 -5.56 -1.05 -2.03
C LEU A 58 -4.22 -0.31 -2.08
N LEU A 59 -3.55 -0.29 -3.25
CA LEU A 59 -2.30 0.47 -3.45
C LEU A 59 -2.52 1.97 -3.31
N ASP A 60 -3.54 2.53 -3.94
CA ASP A 60 -3.84 3.97 -3.90
C ASP A 60 -4.15 4.42 -2.46
N ALA A 61 -4.99 3.66 -1.75
CA ALA A 61 -5.31 3.94 -0.34
C ALA A 61 -4.08 3.80 0.56
N ALA A 62 -3.27 2.76 0.36
CA ALA A 62 -2.03 2.58 1.12
C ALA A 62 -1.02 3.71 0.87
N PHE A 63 -0.86 4.15 -0.38
CA PHE A 63 0.00 5.27 -0.72
C PHE A 63 -0.46 6.56 -0.02
N GLY A 64 -1.75 6.86 -0.05
CA GLY A 64 -2.33 7.99 0.67
C GLY A 64 -2.12 7.93 2.18
N GLU A 65 -2.33 6.77 2.79
CA GLU A 65 -2.11 6.53 4.22
C GLU A 65 -0.64 6.73 4.61
N ILE A 66 0.28 6.13 3.85
CA ILE A 66 1.73 6.22 4.11
C ILE A 66 2.21 7.67 3.96
N ARG A 67 1.71 8.41 2.97
CA ARG A 67 2.06 9.82 2.79
C ARG A 67 1.60 10.68 3.98
N ARG A 68 0.46 10.35 4.58
CA ARG A 68 -0.11 11.11 5.72
C ARG A 68 0.49 10.73 7.07
N ALA A 69 0.63 9.43 7.34
CA ALA A 69 0.98 8.89 8.65
C ALA A 69 2.42 8.35 8.73
N GLY A 70 3.14 8.36 7.61
CA GLY A 70 4.42 7.68 7.48
C GLY A 70 4.30 6.16 7.48
N PHE A 71 5.43 5.47 7.26
CA PHE A 71 5.47 4.01 7.18
C PHE A 71 5.07 3.30 8.49
N GLY A 72 5.61 3.79 9.62
CA GLY A 72 5.30 3.24 10.94
C GLY A 72 3.84 3.45 11.32
N GLY A 73 3.31 4.65 11.06
CA GLY A 73 1.95 5.06 11.45
C GLY A 73 0.84 4.54 10.53
N ALA A 74 1.14 4.03 9.34
CA ALA A 74 0.11 3.55 8.41
C ALA A 74 -0.72 2.40 9.00
N SER A 75 -2.04 2.50 8.98
CA SER A 75 -2.96 1.50 9.55
C SER A 75 -3.64 0.68 8.47
N ILE A 76 -3.61 -0.67 8.58
CA ILE A 76 -4.37 -1.55 7.67
C ILE A 76 -5.87 -1.24 7.74
N SER A 77 -6.39 -0.97 8.93
CA SER A 77 -7.81 -0.63 9.11
C SER A 77 -8.20 0.62 8.34
N ASN A 78 -7.37 1.67 8.41
CA ASN A 78 -7.60 2.92 7.66
C ASN A 78 -7.51 2.70 6.15
N ILE A 79 -6.58 1.84 5.69
CA ILE A 79 -6.41 1.51 4.28
C ILE A 79 -7.64 0.75 3.76
N LEU A 80 -8.16 -0.20 4.52
CA LEU A 80 -9.37 -0.94 4.17
C LEU A 80 -10.60 -0.02 4.11
N GLU A 81 -10.71 0.91 5.05
CA GLU A 81 -11.77 1.92 5.06
C GLU A 81 -11.68 2.83 3.82
N GLN A 82 -10.52 3.39 3.53
CA GLN A 82 -10.31 4.29 2.38
C GLN A 82 -10.48 3.59 1.03
N SER A 83 -10.01 2.34 0.91
CA SER A 83 -10.13 1.57 -0.32
C SER A 83 -11.53 0.99 -0.56
N GLY A 84 -12.37 0.94 0.49
CA GLY A 84 -13.66 0.24 0.48
C GLY A 84 -13.52 -1.28 0.26
N CYS A 85 -12.32 -1.83 0.48
CA CYS A 85 -12.02 -3.24 0.26
C CYS A 85 -12.18 -4.04 1.56
N THR A 86 -12.41 -5.35 1.43
CA THR A 86 -12.50 -6.23 2.60
C THR A 86 -11.12 -6.69 3.05
N LYS A 87 -11.00 -7.08 4.32
CA LYS A 87 -9.78 -7.68 4.89
C LYS A 87 -9.32 -8.89 4.04
N GLY A 88 -10.23 -9.79 3.70
CA GLY A 88 -9.92 -10.95 2.84
C GLY A 88 -9.43 -10.58 1.43
N ALA A 89 -9.93 -9.49 0.84
CA ALA A 89 -9.41 -9.01 -0.44
C ALA A 89 -7.97 -8.49 -0.31
N LEU A 90 -7.65 -7.77 0.76
CA LEU A 90 -6.29 -7.33 1.04
C LEU A 90 -5.35 -8.53 1.19
N TYR A 91 -5.68 -9.50 2.05
CA TYR A 91 -4.79 -10.65 2.29
C TYR A 91 -4.69 -11.61 1.09
N HIS A 92 -5.68 -11.60 0.18
CA HIS A 92 -5.56 -12.29 -1.11
C HIS A 92 -4.48 -11.67 -2.01
N HIS A 93 -4.28 -10.35 -1.96
CA HIS A 93 -3.32 -9.64 -2.80
C HIS A 93 -1.96 -9.39 -2.12
N PHE A 94 -1.95 -9.17 -0.81
CA PHE A 94 -0.77 -8.81 -0.03
C PHE A 94 -0.75 -9.59 1.28
N SER A 95 0.31 -10.36 1.52
CA SER A 95 0.47 -11.16 2.75
C SER A 95 0.90 -10.31 3.96
N GLY A 96 0.19 -9.20 4.20
CA GLY A 96 0.45 -8.28 5.32
C GLY A 96 0.96 -6.89 4.91
N LYS A 97 1.05 -6.00 5.92
CA LYS A 97 1.38 -4.58 5.75
C LYS A 97 2.71 -4.35 5.03
N ALA A 98 3.76 -5.10 5.39
CA ALA A 98 5.08 -4.94 4.80
C ALA A 98 5.10 -5.20 3.29
N LYS A 99 4.37 -6.21 2.81
CA LYS A 99 4.27 -6.51 1.37
C LYS A 99 3.48 -5.46 0.62
N LEU A 100 2.40 -4.97 1.22
CA LEU A 100 1.63 -3.85 0.66
C LEU A 100 2.49 -2.58 0.55
N VAL A 101 3.24 -2.23 1.60
CA VAL A 101 4.15 -1.07 1.61
C VAL A 101 5.22 -1.21 0.54
N ASN A 102 5.85 -2.39 0.41
CA ASN A 102 6.86 -2.61 -0.63
C ASN A 102 6.28 -2.43 -2.04
N ALA A 103 5.08 -2.97 -2.30
CA ALA A 103 4.41 -2.78 -3.58
C ALA A 103 4.11 -1.31 -3.86
N VAL A 104 3.70 -0.53 -2.86
CA VAL A 104 3.52 0.92 -2.99
C VAL A 104 4.83 1.62 -3.37
N ILE A 105 5.94 1.25 -2.75
CA ILE A 105 7.27 1.81 -3.05
C ILE A 105 7.71 1.47 -4.47
N GLU A 106 7.44 0.24 -4.93
CA GLU A 106 7.85 -0.23 -6.24
C GLU A 106 6.97 0.32 -7.37
N GLU A 107 5.67 0.53 -7.12
CA GLU A 107 4.69 0.79 -8.18
C GLU A 107 4.10 2.20 -8.15
N CYS A 108 3.92 2.80 -6.98
CA CYS A 108 3.28 4.12 -6.85
C CYS A 108 4.31 5.25 -6.70
N LEU A 109 5.38 4.99 -5.95
CA LEU A 109 6.38 6.01 -5.64
C LEU A 109 7.11 6.55 -6.89
N PRO A 110 7.52 5.74 -7.89
CA PRO A 110 8.23 6.27 -9.06
C PRO A 110 7.44 7.33 -9.81
N GLY A 111 6.18 7.04 -10.16
CA GLY A 111 5.31 8.01 -10.85
C GLY A 111 5.07 9.27 -10.03
N TYR A 112 4.91 9.14 -8.71
CA TYR A 112 4.77 10.31 -7.84
C TYR A 112 6.03 11.19 -7.80
N VAL A 113 7.22 10.58 -7.72
CA VAL A 113 8.48 11.31 -7.72
C VAL A 113 8.71 11.99 -9.07
N ASP A 114 8.39 11.32 -10.17
CA ASP A 114 8.46 11.90 -11.51
C ASP A 114 7.53 13.12 -11.64
N ASP A 115 6.26 12.96 -11.26
CA ASP A 115 5.24 14.00 -11.44
C ASP A 115 5.39 15.19 -10.49
N VAL A 116 5.78 14.95 -9.23
CA VAL A 116 5.74 15.96 -8.16
C VAL A 116 7.11 16.53 -7.82
N TRP A 117 8.18 15.74 -7.95
CA TRP A 117 9.52 16.14 -7.50
C TRP A 117 10.48 16.42 -8.65
N LEU A 118 10.55 15.55 -9.65
CA LEU A 118 11.54 15.65 -10.73
C LEU A 118 11.13 16.62 -11.83
N SER A 119 9.83 16.77 -12.08
CA SER A 119 9.27 17.73 -13.05
C SER A 119 9.75 19.17 -12.81
N ASP A 120 9.72 19.62 -11.55
CA ASP A 120 10.15 20.98 -11.16
C ASP A 120 11.69 21.13 -11.16
N LEU A 121 12.44 20.01 -11.14
CA LEU A 121 13.90 20.00 -11.19
C LEU A 121 14.43 20.01 -12.63
N GLU A 122 13.62 19.57 -13.59
CA GLU A 122 13.98 19.53 -14.99
C GLU A 122 14.09 20.97 -15.55
N GLY A 123 15.32 21.44 -15.74
CA GLY A 123 15.61 22.79 -16.22
C GLY A 123 15.84 23.83 -15.12
N ALA A 124 15.95 23.42 -13.85
CA ALA A 124 16.34 24.32 -12.77
C ALA A 124 17.83 24.73 -12.88
N ASP A 125 18.10 26.03 -12.95
CA ASP A 125 19.46 26.58 -12.92
C ASP A 125 20.14 26.38 -11.54
N ASP A 126 19.34 26.36 -10.46
CA ASP A 126 19.76 26.03 -9.10
C ASP A 126 18.80 25.03 -8.47
N ILE A 127 19.32 23.86 -8.12
CA ILE A 127 18.58 22.69 -7.65
C ILE A 127 18.20 22.82 -6.16
N LEU A 128 19.02 23.51 -5.35
CA LEU A 128 18.83 23.55 -3.90
C LEU A 128 17.54 24.28 -3.47
N PRO A 129 17.21 25.47 -4.00
CA PRO A 129 15.96 26.15 -3.67
C PRO A 129 14.72 25.35 -4.08
N VAL A 130 14.77 24.66 -5.23
CA VAL A 130 13.66 23.83 -5.72
C VAL A 130 13.45 22.64 -4.80
N LEU A 131 14.52 21.91 -4.45
CA LEU A 131 14.45 20.78 -3.52
C LEU A 131 13.93 21.21 -2.14
N MET A 132 14.40 22.33 -1.59
CA MET A 132 13.91 22.84 -0.32
C MET A 132 12.41 23.17 -0.38
N GLY A 133 11.96 23.79 -1.47
CA GLY A 133 10.54 24.08 -1.67
C GLY A 133 9.65 22.84 -1.86
N GLN A 134 10.21 21.68 -2.23
CA GLN A 134 9.46 20.42 -2.25
C GLN A 134 9.41 19.76 -0.88
N VAL A 135 10.50 19.82 -0.11
CA VAL A 135 10.55 19.30 1.26
C VAL A 135 9.54 20.02 2.15
N ASP A 136 9.37 21.33 1.98
CA ASP A 136 8.39 22.12 2.74
C ASP A 136 6.91 21.79 2.42
N ARG A 137 6.64 21.05 1.33
CA ARG A 137 5.28 20.62 0.92
C ARG A 137 4.89 19.24 1.45
N LEU A 138 5.83 18.50 2.05
CA LEU A 138 5.60 17.21 2.70
C LEU A 138 5.07 17.38 4.12
#